data_AF-A0A0K1PNF8-F1
#
_entry.id   AF-A0A0K1PNF8-F1
#
_cell.length_a   1.000
_cell.length_b   1.000
_cell.length_c   1.000
_cell.angle_alpha   90.00
_cell.angle_beta   90.00
_cell.angle_gamma   90.00
#
_symmetry.space_group_name_H-M   'P 1'
#
loop_
_entity.id
_entity.type
_entity.pdbx_description
1 polymer ?
#
loop_
_entity_poly.entity_id
_entity_poly.type
_entity_poly.pdbx_seq_one_letter_code
_entity_poly.pdbx_strand_id
1 'polypeptide(L)'
;MRFRLLSALSSLTTITALLVACGQVIDPLDEPVDPSTDASFPDGGVGAEADAHVEPLPDAQADGSIVPDDGSADGGQDAAEPPCVEGDVMVMSSSDAAALASITCIRGSLTIDTTSPIALPRLREVSGSIFFVSTSPVVTLDALEVIGANLRVVSSSTSTLSLPLLRNVAGTFAVELASVISIDAPQLASVGDLRISTLGTVQKLSLPALKTISGNATFSMASLRELALPSLERIEGWFSVDALNGLTTLDLPRLRDVVGDVYFAYVRERISLTFPALEHAGSFTVGGTDNRLEELSFPVLTHVGPVSIRLTGRLAQLSMPELIECGGLTLDDAALTTLRLPELKKATGKIWVQPWSKGKLALASMQLPKLEEAESIVLGDLPELASIDLPRLKTVTNELLLFRAPRATQLSLPSLTSVGTLRAYELATITKVSAPLLQGSGTTVITIGPAPMLSRVDLSAVTDLEGVQLQEANRLTTFSLPAATGVKWVEIANLSALTSIAFPALESVSSLGLYGLGKLASVEVPQLHSLNALVLDRAPKLVNLGPLATVPTSLKFLHLANLAAESLVFPNLVETDNLYLSSNYALTNISFPSLARVSTGNIEYCPELPSCSVDAINTRLTSGRIDWYALGRCTP
;
A
#
# COMPACT_ATOMS: atom_id res chain seq x y z
N MET A 1 -50.46 -20.39 -6.81
CA MET A 1 -49.86 -19.42 -5.87
C MET A 1 -48.66 -18.75 -6.51
N ARG A 2 -48.94 -17.88 -7.47
CA ARG A 2 -48.05 -16.94 -8.17
C ARG A 2 -48.99 -15.77 -8.45
N PHE A 3 -48.84 -14.66 -7.72
CA PHE A 3 -49.43 -13.33 -7.94
C PHE A 3 -49.38 -12.60 -6.58
N ARG A 4 -48.26 -11.90 -6.32
CA ARG A 4 -48.06 -10.79 -5.35
C ARG A 4 -46.55 -10.62 -5.10
N LEU A 5 -45.83 -10.08 -6.09
CA LEU A 5 -44.45 -9.59 -5.93
C LEU A 5 -44.01 -8.66 -7.08
N LEU A 6 -44.96 -7.97 -7.72
CA LEU A 6 -44.73 -7.16 -8.93
C LEU A 6 -45.10 -5.67 -8.79
N SER A 7 -45.29 -5.16 -7.57
CA SER A 7 -45.57 -3.73 -7.32
C SER A 7 -44.45 -2.99 -6.56
N ALA A 8 -43.28 -3.62 -6.37
CA ALA A 8 -42.12 -3.01 -5.70
C ALA A 8 -40.91 -2.82 -6.62
N LEU A 9 -41.08 -3.07 -7.94
CA LEU A 9 -40.00 -3.01 -8.94
C LEU A 9 -40.08 -1.81 -9.88
N SER A 10 -41.13 -0.98 -9.79
CA SER A 10 -41.24 0.26 -10.59
C SER A 10 -40.66 1.51 -9.91
N SER A 11 -40.21 1.40 -8.65
CA SER A 11 -39.62 2.49 -7.87
C SER A 11 -38.10 2.44 -7.78
N LEU A 12 -37.45 1.39 -8.29
CA LEU A 12 -35.97 1.33 -8.35
C LEU A 12 -35.42 1.98 -9.64
N THR A 13 -36.14 1.93 -10.76
CA THR A 13 -35.68 2.51 -12.03
C THR A 13 -35.61 4.04 -12.05
N THR A 14 -36.34 4.71 -11.16
CA THR A 14 -36.32 6.18 -11.04
C THR A 14 -35.22 6.68 -10.10
N ILE A 15 -34.68 5.81 -9.24
CA ILE A 15 -33.56 6.12 -8.34
C ILE A 15 -32.22 6.01 -9.09
N THR A 16 -32.09 5.07 -10.02
CA THR A 16 -30.90 4.94 -10.87
C THR A 16 -30.74 6.11 -11.86
N ALA A 17 -31.82 6.81 -12.21
CA ALA A 17 -31.76 7.99 -13.08
C ALA A 17 -31.34 9.27 -12.36
N LEU A 18 -31.49 9.36 -11.02
CA LEU A 18 -31.05 10.52 -10.23
C LEU A 18 -29.56 10.48 -9.88
N LEU A 19 -28.97 9.28 -9.76
CA LEU A 19 -27.54 9.09 -9.47
C LEU A 19 -26.61 9.35 -10.67
N VAL A 20 -27.15 9.51 -11.88
CA VAL A 20 -26.36 9.72 -13.12
C VAL A 20 -26.23 11.21 -13.49
N ALA A 21 -26.98 12.12 -12.86
CA ALA A 21 -26.96 13.55 -13.19
C ALA A 21 -26.09 14.42 -12.24
N CYS A 22 -25.48 13.83 -11.21
CA CYS A 22 -24.53 14.51 -10.32
C CYS A 22 -23.35 13.58 -10.00
N GLY A 23 -22.20 13.85 -10.61
CA GLY A 23 -20.92 13.24 -10.23
C GLY A 23 -20.51 12.06 -11.11
N GLN A 24 -19.32 12.18 -11.68
CA GLN A 24 -18.66 11.10 -12.41
C GLN A 24 -18.52 9.86 -11.52
N VAL A 25 -19.03 8.73 -11.99
CA VAL A 25 -18.69 7.41 -11.44
C VAL A 25 -17.59 6.84 -12.32
N ILE A 26 -16.43 6.68 -11.70
CA ILE A 26 -15.38 5.74 -12.09
C ILE A 26 -15.99 4.33 -11.93
N ASP A 27 -15.92 3.53 -12.98
CA ASP A 27 -16.38 2.13 -13.02
C ASP A 27 -15.93 1.32 -11.79
N PRO A 28 -16.82 0.54 -11.15
CA PRO A 28 -16.42 -0.62 -10.39
C PRO A 28 -16.71 -1.87 -11.24
N LEU A 29 -15.66 -2.61 -11.59
CA LEU A 29 -15.60 -4.06 -11.88
C LEU A 29 -14.48 -4.33 -12.91
N ASP A 30 -13.24 -4.33 -12.45
CA ASP A 30 -12.26 -5.27 -13.00
C ASP A 30 -12.10 -6.38 -11.96
N GLU A 31 -12.42 -7.61 -12.39
CA GLU A 31 -12.05 -8.82 -11.67
C GLU A 31 -10.53 -8.82 -11.44
N PRO A 32 -10.03 -9.30 -10.29
CA PRO A 32 -8.60 -9.41 -10.11
C PRO A 32 -8.07 -10.49 -11.05
N VAL A 33 -7.31 -10.06 -12.07
CA VAL A 33 -6.44 -10.94 -12.85
C VAL A 33 -5.49 -11.64 -11.88
N ASP A 34 -5.52 -12.96 -11.93
CA ASP A 34 -4.65 -13.88 -11.20
C ASP A 34 -3.16 -13.61 -11.52
N PRO A 35 -2.29 -13.25 -10.57
CA PRO A 35 -0.86 -13.21 -10.78
C PRO A 35 -0.26 -14.56 -10.40
N SER A 36 -0.67 -15.64 -11.08
CA SER A 36 -0.03 -16.95 -10.96
C SER A 36 0.81 -17.35 -12.18
N THR A 37 0.97 -16.45 -13.16
CA THR A 37 1.88 -16.63 -14.30
C THR A 37 2.38 -15.31 -14.88
N ASP A 38 3.39 -14.68 -14.29
CA ASP A 38 4.45 -13.98 -15.06
C ASP A 38 5.67 -13.72 -14.17
N ALA A 39 6.45 -14.77 -13.91
CA ALA A 39 7.85 -14.62 -13.53
C ALA A 39 8.67 -14.51 -14.81
N SER A 40 8.54 -13.39 -15.51
CA SER A 40 9.50 -13.01 -16.55
C SER A 40 10.71 -12.37 -15.87
N PHE A 41 11.77 -13.17 -15.81
CA PHE A 41 13.13 -12.75 -15.54
C PHE A 41 13.49 -11.51 -16.40
N PRO A 42 14.22 -10.52 -15.87
CA PRO A 42 14.95 -9.61 -16.75
C PRO A 42 16.13 -10.40 -17.34
N ASP A 43 15.95 -10.80 -18.60
CA ASP A 43 16.99 -11.36 -19.43
C ASP A 43 18.00 -10.25 -19.77
N GLY A 44 19.28 -10.57 -19.59
CA GLY A 44 20.38 -9.68 -19.91
C GLY A 44 20.50 -9.50 -21.42
N GLY A 45 20.32 -8.27 -21.90
CA GLY A 45 20.58 -7.86 -23.28
C GLY A 45 21.53 -6.68 -23.32
N VAL A 46 22.76 -6.95 -23.77
CA VAL A 46 23.85 -6.01 -24.03
C VAL A 46 23.43 -4.92 -25.01
N GLY A 47 23.76 -3.66 -24.72
CA GLY A 47 23.61 -2.53 -25.64
C GLY A 47 24.33 -1.30 -25.10
N ALA A 48 25.57 -1.10 -25.54
CA ALA A 48 26.36 0.10 -25.30
C ALA A 48 25.76 1.31 -26.04
N GLU A 49 25.79 2.50 -25.42
CA GLU A 49 26.47 3.69 -25.94
C GLU A 49 26.38 4.89 -24.97
N ALA A 50 27.57 5.33 -24.55
CA ALA A 50 28.08 6.69 -24.40
C ALA A 50 27.37 7.82 -23.62
N ASP A 51 28.25 8.54 -22.90
CA ASP A 51 28.25 9.95 -22.47
C ASP A 51 27.54 10.35 -21.17
N ALA A 52 28.34 10.58 -20.10
CA ALA A 52 28.70 11.95 -19.69
C ALA A 52 29.66 11.99 -18.49
N HIS A 53 30.77 12.71 -18.73
CA HIS A 53 31.50 13.63 -17.84
C HIS A 53 31.89 13.25 -16.41
N VAL A 54 33.20 13.03 -16.23
CA VAL A 54 33.91 13.12 -14.95
C VAL A 54 34.81 14.36 -14.98
N GLU A 55 34.67 15.24 -14.00
CA GLU A 55 35.61 16.36 -13.75
C GLU A 55 36.92 15.86 -13.10
N PRO A 56 38.07 16.51 -13.36
CA PRO A 56 39.38 16.05 -12.90
C PRO A 56 39.81 16.68 -11.56
N LEU A 57 40.62 15.95 -10.80
CA LEU A 57 41.40 16.47 -9.68
C LEU A 57 42.92 16.43 -10.02
N PRO A 58 43.74 17.33 -9.42
CA PRO A 58 44.83 17.98 -10.13
C PRO A 58 46.23 17.40 -9.86
N ASP A 59 47.12 17.77 -10.79
CA ASP A 59 48.56 17.54 -10.81
C ASP A 59 49.32 18.07 -9.58
N ALA A 60 50.31 17.30 -9.14
CA ALA A 60 51.43 17.81 -8.35
C ALA A 60 52.76 17.44 -9.04
N GLN A 61 53.57 18.47 -9.25
CA GLN A 61 54.76 18.51 -10.08
C GLN A 61 55.96 17.75 -9.53
N ALA A 62 56.85 17.40 -10.46
CA ALA A 62 58.20 16.92 -10.26
C ALA A 62 59.16 17.98 -9.68
N ASP A 63 60.16 17.53 -8.93
CA ASP A 63 61.48 18.18 -8.87
C ASP A 63 62.63 17.16 -8.69
N GLY A 64 63.57 17.22 -9.62
CA GLY A 64 65.01 17.34 -9.37
C GLY A 64 65.75 16.38 -8.43
N SER A 65 66.51 15.49 -9.09
CA SER A 65 67.99 15.53 -9.10
C SER A 65 68.81 14.50 -8.28
N ILE A 66 69.91 14.12 -8.95
CA ILE A 66 71.19 13.57 -8.48
C ILE A 66 71.33 12.03 -8.51
N VAL A 67 72.02 11.60 -9.56
CA VAL A 67 72.82 10.37 -9.66
C VAL A 67 74.03 10.48 -8.72
N PRO A 68 74.47 9.38 -8.10
CA PRO A 68 75.82 8.93 -8.41
C PRO A 68 75.87 7.44 -8.81
N ASP A 69 76.81 7.21 -9.71
CA ASP A 69 77.28 5.93 -10.22
C ASP A 69 78.30 5.34 -9.24
N ASP A 70 78.04 4.15 -8.71
CA ASP A 70 79.08 3.25 -8.21
C ASP A 70 78.72 1.79 -8.48
N GLY A 71 79.37 1.21 -9.49
CA GLY A 71 79.34 -0.22 -9.73
C GLY A 71 80.02 -1.00 -8.60
N SER A 72 79.39 -2.08 -8.16
CA SER A 72 80.08 -3.35 -7.85
C SER A 72 79.07 -4.47 -7.66
N ALA A 73 79.43 -5.61 -8.25
CA ALA A 73 78.69 -6.85 -8.21
C ALA A 73 78.63 -7.43 -6.80
N ASP A 74 77.45 -7.93 -6.40
CA ASP A 74 77.39 -9.15 -5.60
C ASP A 74 76.08 -9.89 -5.88
N GLY A 75 76.19 -11.20 -6.02
CA GLY A 75 75.08 -12.10 -6.35
C GLY A 75 74.15 -12.27 -5.15
N GLY A 76 72.94 -11.72 -5.26
CA GLY A 76 71.80 -12.07 -4.43
C GLY A 76 70.84 -12.93 -5.25
N GLN A 77 70.59 -14.15 -4.80
CA GLN A 77 69.67 -15.11 -5.42
C GLN A 77 68.32 -14.45 -5.74
N ASP A 78 67.99 -14.38 -7.03
CA ASP A 78 66.61 -14.19 -7.48
C ASP A 78 65.74 -15.21 -6.75
N ALA A 79 64.92 -14.73 -5.82
CA ALA A 79 63.74 -15.47 -5.41
C ALA A 79 62.87 -15.54 -6.67
N ALA A 80 63.01 -16.64 -7.42
CA ALA A 80 62.28 -16.88 -8.65
C ALA A 80 60.83 -16.46 -8.45
N GLU A 81 60.37 -15.48 -9.24
CA GLU A 81 59.00 -14.99 -9.16
C GLU A 81 58.04 -16.20 -9.14
N PRO A 82 57.01 -16.17 -8.27
CA PRO A 82 56.05 -17.25 -8.22
C PRO A 82 55.55 -17.54 -9.64
N PRO A 83 55.62 -18.79 -10.13
CA PRO A 83 55.29 -19.08 -11.52
C PRO A 83 53.85 -18.66 -11.80
N CYS A 84 53.68 -17.68 -12.69
CA CYS A 84 52.41 -17.11 -13.08
C CYS A 84 52.18 -17.32 -14.58
N VAL A 85 50.92 -17.52 -14.96
CA VAL A 85 50.52 -17.65 -16.36
C VAL A 85 49.79 -16.38 -16.77
N GLU A 86 50.22 -15.78 -17.88
CA GLU A 86 49.54 -14.63 -18.50
C GLU A 86 48.43 -15.10 -19.45
N GLY A 87 47.30 -14.41 -19.41
CA GLY A 87 46.15 -14.70 -20.26
C GLY A 87 45.22 -15.80 -19.73
N ASP A 88 44.20 -16.12 -20.52
CA ASP A 88 43.18 -17.10 -20.15
C ASP A 88 43.70 -18.53 -20.32
N VAL A 89 43.38 -19.37 -19.33
CA VAL A 89 43.81 -20.76 -19.24
C VAL A 89 42.59 -21.68 -19.36
N MET A 90 42.67 -22.67 -20.25
CA MET A 90 41.64 -23.70 -20.40
C MET A 90 42.22 -25.08 -20.04
N VAL A 91 41.56 -25.76 -19.11
CA VAL A 91 41.92 -27.12 -18.64
C VAL A 91 40.88 -28.10 -19.16
N MET A 92 41.27 -28.95 -20.11
CA MET A 92 40.39 -29.96 -20.72
C MET A 92 40.72 -31.39 -20.29
N SER A 93 41.87 -31.58 -19.63
CA SER A 93 42.38 -32.89 -19.23
C SER A 93 43.25 -32.83 -17.97
N SER A 94 43.52 -33.99 -17.36
CA SER A 94 44.47 -34.11 -16.25
C SER A 94 45.92 -33.77 -16.66
N SER A 95 46.28 -33.93 -17.93
CA SER A 95 47.58 -33.48 -18.46
C SER A 95 47.72 -31.96 -18.45
N ASP A 96 46.66 -31.21 -18.76
CA ASP A 96 46.68 -29.75 -18.73
C ASP A 96 46.87 -29.26 -17.28
N ALA A 97 46.18 -29.89 -16.33
CA ALA A 97 46.35 -29.61 -14.91
C ALA A 97 47.76 -29.95 -14.40
N ALA A 98 48.34 -31.06 -14.85
CA ALA A 98 49.71 -31.44 -14.47
C ALA A 98 50.75 -30.41 -14.97
N ALA A 99 50.55 -29.84 -16.16
CA ALA A 99 51.40 -28.76 -16.68
C ALA A 99 51.32 -27.48 -15.82
N LEU A 100 50.18 -27.28 -15.14
CA LEU A 100 49.89 -26.12 -14.28
C LEU A 100 50.13 -26.42 -12.78
N ALA A 101 50.59 -27.62 -12.41
CA ALA A 101 50.69 -28.01 -11.00
C ALA A 101 51.67 -27.15 -10.17
N SER A 102 52.62 -26.48 -10.83
CA SER A 102 53.61 -25.62 -10.18
C SER A 102 53.17 -24.16 -10.06
N ILE A 103 52.17 -23.71 -10.82
CA ILE A 103 51.80 -22.29 -10.93
C ILE A 103 51.11 -21.80 -9.66
N THR A 104 51.29 -20.51 -9.40
CA THR A 104 50.80 -19.82 -8.20
C THR A 104 49.81 -18.72 -8.53
N CYS A 105 49.83 -18.16 -9.74
CA CYS A 105 48.82 -17.22 -10.18
C CYS A 105 48.45 -17.34 -11.66
N ILE A 106 47.26 -16.90 -12.01
CA ILE A 106 46.77 -16.73 -13.38
C ILE A 106 46.35 -15.27 -13.59
N ARG A 107 47.04 -14.56 -14.48
CA ARG A 107 46.72 -13.20 -14.93
C ARG A 107 45.71 -13.22 -16.09
N GLY A 108 44.58 -13.86 -15.83
CA GLY A 108 43.47 -14.07 -16.75
C GLY A 108 42.42 -14.96 -16.09
N SER A 109 41.54 -15.54 -16.88
CA SER A 109 40.50 -16.45 -16.42
C SER A 109 40.92 -17.91 -16.50
N LEU A 110 40.40 -18.74 -15.60
CA LEU A 110 40.58 -20.19 -15.61
C LEU A 110 39.26 -20.87 -15.98
N THR A 111 39.24 -21.54 -17.13
CA THR A 111 38.09 -22.35 -17.56
C THR A 111 38.44 -23.83 -17.40
N ILE A 112 37.65 -24.55 -16.61
CA ILE A 112 37.78 -25.99 -16.39
C ILE A 112 36.65 -26.69 -17.13
N ASP A 113 37.00 -27.41 -18.20
CA ASP A 113 36.06 -28.11 -19.06
C ASP A 113 36.50 -29.57 -19.23
N THR A 114 36.39 -30.33 -18.15
CA THR A 114 36.83 -31.73 -18.12
C THR A 114 36.06 -32.55 -17.12
N THR A 115 35.97 -33.86 -17.38
CA THR A 115 35.40 -34.86 -16.48
C THR A 115 36.47 -35.66 -15.73
N SER A 116 37.75 -35.26 -15.84
CA SER A 116 38.84 -35.84 -15.04
C SER A 116 39.05 -35.03 -13.75
N PRO A 117 39.48 -35.65 -12.62
CA PRO A 117 39.85 -34.90 -11.42
C PRO A 117 40.98 -33.92 -11.70
N ILE A 118 40.87 -32.70 -11.19
CA ILE A 118 41.84 -31.62 -11.40
C ILE A 118 42.38 -31.15 -10.05
N ALA A 119 43.70 -31.01 -9.95
CA ALA A 119 44.37 -30.48 -8.78
C ALA A 119 45.37 -29.40 -9.19
N LEU A 120 45.17 -28.18 -8.66
CA LEU A 120 46.09 -27.05 -8.80
C LEU A 120 46.54 -26.63 -7.38
N PRO A 121 47.38 -27.44 -6.71
CA PRO A 121 47.61 -27.34 -5.27
C PRO A 121 48.41 -26.10 -4.83
N ARG A 122 48.95 -25.34 -5.79
CA ARG A 122 49.76 -24.13 -5.53
C ARG A 122 49.11 -22.85 -6.03
N LEU A 123 47.99 -22.94 -6.77
CA LEU A 123 47.32 -21.77 -7.33
C LEU A 123 46.68 -20.96 -6.20
N ARG A 124 47.17 -19.73 -6.00
CA ARG A 124 46.71 -18.79 -4.97
C ARG A 124 45.80 -17.71 -5.50
N GLU A 125 46.02 -17.27 -6.73
CA GLU A 125 45.30 -16.11 -7.27
C GLU A 125 44.90 -16.34 -8.72
N VAL A 126 43.66 -15.97 -9.04
CA VAL A 126 43.17 -15.81 -10.42
C VAL A 126 42.64 -14.39 -10.56
N SER A 127 43.29 -13.55 -11.35
CA SER A 127 42.86 -12.14 -11.51
C SER A 127 41.55 -12.02 -12.30
N GLY A 128 41.26 -12.98 -13.18
CA GLY A 128 40.01 -13.07 -13.94
C GLY A 128 38.96 -13.94 -13.25
N SER A 129 38.13 -14.61 -14.06
CA SER A 129 37.07 -15.48 -13.57
C SER A 129 37.50 -16.94 -13.54
N ILE A 130 36.91 -17.75 -12.65
CA ILE A 130 36.99 -19.20 -12.68
C ILE A 130 35.64 -19.76 -13.12
N PHE A 131 35.62 -20.48 -14.24
CA PHE A 131 34.43 -21.11 -14.80
C PHE A 131 34.56 -22.63 -14.81
N PHE A 132 33.57 -23.32 -14.27
CA PHE A 132 33.41 -24.77 -14.42
C PHE A 132 32.32 -25.02 -15.46
N VAL A 133 32.71 -25.61 -16.60
CA VAL A 133 31.83 -25.78 -17.77
C VAL A 133 31.21 -27.18 -17.80
N SER A 134 32.04 -28.21 -17.65
CA SER A 134 31.62 -29.62 -17.63
C SER A 134 31.35 -30.14 -16.23
N THR A 135 30.66 -31.27 -16.15
CA THR A 135 30.31 -32.02 -14.93
C THR A 135 31.54 -32.68 -14.29
N SER A 136 32.50 -31.84 -13.89
CA SER A 136 33.81 -32.27 -13.43
C SER A 136 33.70 -33.04 -12.10
N PRO A 137 34.39 -34.19 -11.92
CA PRO A 137 34.65 -34.73 -10.60
C PRO A 137 35.68 -33.86 -9.87
N VAL A 138 35.72 -34.01 -8.54
CA VAL A 138 36.62 -33.38 -7.55
C VAL A 138 37.69 -32.45 -8.15
N VAL A 139 37.47 -31.15 -8.00
CA VAL A 139 38.49 -30.12 -8.28
C VAL A 139 39.09 -29.65 -6.95
N THR A 140 40.42 -29.70 -6.85
CA THR A 140 41.17 -29.35 -5.65
C THR A 140 41.93 -28.04 -5.90
N LEU A 141 41.49 -26.97 -5.23
CA LEU A 141 42.06 -25.62 -5.28
C LEU A 141 42.42 -25.13 -3.87
N ASP A 142 43.05 -26.00 -3.07
CA ASP A 142 43.26 -25.78 -1.62
C ASP A 142 44.09 -24.53 -1.29
N ALA A 143 44.95 -24.10 -2.21
CA ALA A 143 45.79 -22.91 -2.04
C ALA A 143 45.12 -21.60 -2.51
N LEU A 144 43.93 -21.65 -3.11
CA LEU A 144 43.30 -20.48 -3.72
C LEU A 144 42.83 -19.49 -2.66
N GLU A 145 43.33 -18.26 -2.73
CA GLU A 145 43.08 -17.18 -1.78
C GLU A 145 42.19 -16.08 -2.38
N VAL A 146 42.35 -15.75 -3.67
CA VAL A 146 41.69 -14.60 -4.31
C VAL A 146 41.23 -14.90 -5.73
N ILE A 147 40.03 -14.44 -6.06
CA ILE A 147 39.48 -14.38 -7.42
C ILE A 147 39.14 -12.93 -7.74
N GLY A 148 39.72 -12.37 -8.80
CA GLY A 148 39.58 -10.97 -9.19
C GLY A 148 38.33 -10.65 -10.01
N ALA A 149 37.60 -11.66 -10.48
CA ALA A 149 36.26 -11.51 -11.05
C ALA A 149 35.30 -12.57 -10.50
N ASN A 150 34.74 -13.45 -11.34
CA ASN A 150 33.65 -14.34 -10.96
C ASN A 150 34.14 -15.76 -10.64
N LEU A 151 33.51 -16.42 -9.68
CA LEU A 151 33.57 -17.86 -9.48
C LEU A 151 32.22 -18.44 -9.88
N ARG A 152 32.14 -19.17 -10.99
CA ARG A 152 30.90 -19.83 -11.42
C ARG A 152 31.08 -21.33 -11.51
N VAL A 153 30.41 -22.04 -10.61
CA VAL A 153 30.43 -23.50 -10.53
C VAL A 153 29.12 -24.07 -11.08
N VAL A 154 29.19 -24.75 -12.23
CA VAL A 154 28.09 -25.52 -12.84
C VAL A 154 28.54 -26.98 -12.95
N SER A 155 27.81 -27.91 -12.33
CA SER A 155 28.13 -29.33 -12.27
C SER A 155 26.92 -30.16 -11.80
N SER A 156 26.87 -31.42 -12.23
CA SER A 156 25.84 -32.40 -11.86
C SER A 156 26.35 -33.53 -10.95
N SER A 157 27.66 -33.57 -10.63
CA SER A 157 28.33 -34.77 -10.09
C SER A 157 29.20 -34.57 -8.84
N THR A 158 29.50 -33.34 -8.42
CA THR A 158 30.34 -33.10 -7.22
C THR A 158 29.55 -33.26 -5.93
N SER A 159 30.12 -33.95 -4.94
CA SER A 159 29.55 -34.06 -3.59
C SER A 159 29.90 -32.86 -2.70
N THR A 160 31.03 -32.19 -2.92
CA THR A 160 31.52 -31.09 -2.07
C THR A 160 32.36 -30.10 -2.87
N LEU A 161 32.15 -28.80 -2.65
CA LEU A 161 33.01 -27.71 -3.13
C LEU A 161 33.81 -27.19 -1.93
N SER A 162 35.12 -27.43 -1.90
CA SER A 162 36.01 -27.00 -0.81
C SER A 162 37.02 -25.97 -1.32
N LEU A 163 37.05 -24.82 -0.66
CA LEU A 163 37.92 -23.67 -0.93
C LEU A 163 38.46 -23.13 0.41
N PRO A 164 39.32 -23.90 1.10
CA PRO A 164 39.63 -23.70 2.52
C PRO A 164 40.36 -22.37 2.82
N LEU A 165 41.10 -21.83 1.83
CA LEU A 165 41.87 -20.60 1.97
C LEU A 165 41.29 -19.40 1.22
N LEU A 166 40.15 -19.56 0.53
CA LEU A 166 39.56 -18.49 -0.26
C LEU A 166 39.08 -17.37 0.65
N ARG A 167 39.57 -16.14 0.42
CA ARG A 167 39.27 -14.95 1.21
C ARG A 167 38.37 -13.96 0.49
N ASN A 168 38.52 -13.83 -0.83
CA ASN A 168 37.81 -12.81 -1.61
C ASN A 168 37.44 -13.29 -3.01
N VAL A 169 36.23 -12.94 -3.44
CA VAL A 169 35.77 -13.01 -4.84
C VAL A 169 35.27 -11.63 -5.22
N ALA A 170 36.00 -10.88 -6.05
CA ALA A 170 35.65 -9.48 -6.32
C ALA A 170 34.32 -9.33 -7.09
N GLY A 171 33.97 -10.31 -7.93
CA GLY A 171 32.69 -10.38 -8.64
C GLY A 171 31.72 -11.38 -8.01
N THR A 172 30.99 -12.12 -8.84
CA THR A 172 29.96 -13.06 -8.40
C THR A 172 30.57 -14.40 -7.97
N PHE A 173 30.25 -14.87 -6.77
CA PHE A 173 30.32 -16.27 -6.36
C PHE A 173 28.98 -16.94 -6.68
N ALA A 174 28.92 -17.64 -7.81
CA ALA A 174 27.76 -18.38 -8.28
C ALA A 174 27.94 -19.90 -8.17
N VAL A 175 26.97 -20.56 -7.54
CA VAL A 175 26.85 -22.02 -7.46
C VAL A 175 25.49 -22.44 -8.01
N GLU A 176 25.49 -23.11 -9.16
CA GLU A 176 24.27 -23.55 -9.88
C GLU A 176 24.32 -25.08 -10.06
N LEU A 177 23.93 -25.85 -9.03
CA LEU A 177 24.25 -27.28 -8.93
C LEU A 177 23.04 -28.17 -8.61
N ALA A 178 22.96 -29.33 -9.26
CA ALA A 178 21.86 -30.28 -9.04
C ALA A 178 22.04 -31.19 -7.81
N SER A 179 23.30 -31.46 -7.40
CA SER A 179 23.61 -32.57 -6.48
C SER A 179 24.67 -32.28 -5.40
N VAL A 180 25.10 -31.02 -5.21
CA VAL A 180 26.11 -30.71 -4.18
C VAL A 180 25.53 -30.91 -2.79
N ILE A 181 26.34 -31.54 -1.92
CA ILE A 181 25.98 -31.81 -0.53
C ILE A 181 26.51 -30.72 0.40
N SER A 182 27.71 -30.18 0.13
CA SER A 182 28.30 -29.11 0.95
C SER A 182 29.18 -28.13 0.16
N ILE A 183 29.20 -26.89 0.65
CA ILE A 183 30.06 -25.79 0.18
C ILE A 183 30.87 -25.35 1.40
N ASP A 184 32.19 -25.42 1.30
CA ASP A 184 33.12 -25.06 2.38
C ASP A 184 34.08 -23.96 1.89
N ALA A 185 33.91 -22.75 2.42
CA ALA A 185 34.79 -21.61 2.18
C ALA A 185 34.92 -20.82 3.50
N PRO A 186 35.61 -21.38 4.50
CA PRO A 186 35.54 -20.91 5.89
C PRO A 186 36.27 -19.58 6.11
N GLN A 187 37.17 -19.19 5.20
CA GLN A 187 37.94 -17.94 5.25
C GLN A 187 37.37 -16.84 4.35
N LEU A 188 36.27 -17.10 3.64
CA LEU A 188 35.70 -16.16 2.68
C LEU A 188 35.15 -14.95 3.43
N ALA A 189 35.80 -13.80 3.26
CA ALA A 189 35.51 -12.58 4.01
C ALA A 189 34.63 -11.60 3.23
N SER A 190 34.78 -11.55 1.90
CA SER A 190 34.02 -10.64 1.04
C SER A 190 33.74 -11.27 -0.33
N VAL A 191 32.59 -10.91 -0.88
CA VAL A 191 32.21 -11.21 -2.26
C VAL A 191 31.55 -10.01 -2.92
N GLY A 192 31.61 -9.93 -4.25
CA GLY A 192 30.76 -9.04 -5.04
C GLY A 192 29.30 -9.43 -4.89
N ASP A 193 28.87 -10.45 -5.63
CA ASP A 193 27.55 -11.07 -5.48
C ASP A 193 27.69 -12.49 -4.91
N LEU A 194 26.70 -12.94 -4.14
CA LEU A 194 26.58 -14.32 -3.69
C LEU A 194 25.31 -14.93 -4.26
N ARG A 195 25.44 -15.87 -5.20
CA ARG A 195 24.30 -16.56 -5.82
C ARG A 195 24.44 -18.06 -5.60
N ILE A 196 23.58 -18.63 -4.78
CA ILE A 196 23.55 -20.07 -4.54
C ILE A 196 22.17 -20.60 -4.90
N SER A 197 22.11 -21.29 -6.04
CA SER A 197 20.90 -21.89 -6.59
C SER A 197 21.14 -23.39 -6.74
N THR A 198 20.59 -24.20 -5.83
CA THR A 198 20.80 -25.66 -5.86
C THR A 198 19.48 -26.43 -5.90
N LEU A 199 19.41 -27.45 -6.76
CA LEU A 199 18.19 -28.27 -6.93
C LEU A 199 18.11 -29.44 -5.93
N GLY A 200 19.18 -29.81 -5.21
CA GLY A 200 19.13 -30.93 -4.27
C GLY A 200 20.34 -31.15 -3.35
N THR A 201 20.03 -31.52 -2.11
CA THR A 201 20.86 -32.05 -0.99
C THR A 201 21.57 -31.10 -0.03
N VAL A 202 21.95 -29.86 -0.38
CA VAL A 202 22.54 -28.94 0.63
C VAL A 202 21.49 -28.62 1.70
N GLN A 203 21.69 -29.15 2.91
CA GLN A 203 20.84 -28.86 4.06
C GLN A 203 21.40 -27.74 4.94
N LYS A 204 22.72 -27.52 4.88
CA LYS A 204 23.40 -26.50 5.68
C LYS A 204 24.36 -25.72 4.79
N LEU A 205 24.23 -24.41 4.84
CA LEU A 205 25.20 -23.48 4.27
C LEU A 205 25.75 -22.59 5.39
N SER A 206 27.07 -22.58 5.53
CA SER A 206 27.75 -21.74 6.51
C SER A 206 28.97 -21.07 5.89
N LEU A 207 29.03 -19.75 5.93
CA LEU A 207 30.20 -18.96 5.53
C LEU A 207 30.63 -18.10 6.74
N PRO A 208 31.37 -18.69 7.70
CA PRO A 208 31.55 -18.11 9.02
C PRO A 208 32.40 -16.83 9.05
N ALA A 209 33.27 -16.62 8.05
CA ALA A 209 34.10 -15.43 7.94
C ALA A 209 33.48 -14.32 7.06
N LEU A 210 32.37 -14.58 6.37
CA LEU A 210 31.81 -13.64 5.39
C LEU A 210 31.26 -12.42 6.11
N LYS A 211 31.84 -11.24 5.83
CA LYS A 211 31.49 -9.97 6.46
C LYS A 211 30.66 -9.07 5.57
N THR A 212 30.97 -9.01 4.28
CA THR A 212 30.37 -8.04 3.35
C THR A 212 30.03 -8.69 2.00
N ILE A 213 28.90 -8.28 1.45
CA ILE A 213 28.49 -8.56 0.06
C ILE A 213 28.27 -7.20 -0.60
N SER A 214 29.12 -6.83 -1.57
CA SER A 214 29.05 -5.49 -2.19
C SER A 214 28.01 -5.38 -3.31
N GLY A 215 27.38 -6.49 -3.67
CA GLY A 215 26.24 -6.59 -4.57
C GLY A 215 25.13 -7.39 -3.88
N ASN A 216 24.56 -8.34 -4.59
CA ASN A 216 23.36 -9.07 -4.18
C ASN A 216 23.66 -10.42 -3.53
N ALA A 217 22.81 -10.81 -2.58
CA ALA A 217 22.79 -12.13 -1.98
C ALA A 217 21.50 -12.86 -2.38
N THR A 218 21.59 -13.98 -3.09
CA THR A 218 20.45 -14.77 -3.54
C THR A 218 20.66 -16.24 -3.24
N PHE A 219 19.72 -16.82 -2.49
CA PHE A 219 19.71 -18.21 -2.10
C PHE A 219 18.40 -18.85 -2.56
N SER A 220 18.49 -19.82 -3.46
CA SER A 220 17.35 -20.60 -3.96
C SER A 220 17.66 -22.08 -3.80
N MET A 221 17.30 -22.64 -2.63
CA MET A 221 17.69 -23.99 -2.23
C MET A 221 16.55 -24.73 -1.54
N ALA A 222 15.82 -25.56 -2.30
CA ALA A 222 14.61 -26.24 -1.82
C ALA A 222 14.84 -27.20 -0.62
N SER A 223 16.08 -27.64 -0.37
CA SER A 223 16.44 -28.56 0.72
C SER A 223 17.14 -27.88 1.91
N LEU A 224 17.37 -26.56 1.87
CA LEU A 224 18.12 -25.86 2.90
C LEU A 224 17.35 -25.86 4.22
N ARG A 225 18.03 -26.30 5.29
CA ARG A 225 17.52 -26.33 6.66
C ARG A 225 18.16 -25.28 7.55
N GLU A 226 19.43 -24.96 7.30
CA GLU A 226 20.23 -24.00 8.05
C GLU A 226 21.03 -23.09 7.10
N LEU A 227 20.81 -21.78 7.22
CA LEU A 227 21.66 -20.75 6.62
C LEU A 227 22.33 -19.96 7.74
N ALA A 228 23.65 -20.05 7.85
CA ALA A 228 24.43 -19.38 8.90
C ALA A 228 25.52 -18.48 8.30
N LEU A 229 25.36 -17.16 8.47
CA LEU A 229 26.36 -16.16 8.09
C LEU A 229 26.68 -15.31 9.33
N PRO A 230 27.32 -15.90 10.37
CA PRO A 230 27.42 -15.32 11.71
C PRO A 230 28.25 -14.02 11.78
N SER A 231 29.12 -13.80 10.79
CA SER A 231 29.95 -12.59 10.69
C SER A 231 29.42 -11.56 9.69
N LEU A 232 28.32 -11.84 9.00
CA LEU A 232 27.82 -10.96 7.95
C LEU A 232 27.27 -9.69 8.57
N GLU A 233 27.83 -8.55 8.17
CA GLU A 233 27.50 -7.24 8.72
C GLU A 233 26.68 -6.40 7.72
N ARG A 234 26.96 -6.55 6.41
CA ARG A 234 26.38 -5.66 5.39
C ARG A 234 26.19 -6.31 4.02
N ILE A 235 25.07 -5.95 3.38
CA ILE A 235 24.75 -6.25 1.99
C ILE A 235 24.40 -4.93 1.29
N GLU A 236 25.12 -4.56 0.23
CA GLU A 236 24.83 -3.33 -0.53
C GLU A 236 23.67 -3.50 -1.54
N GLY A 237 23.46 -4.71 -2.04
CA GLY A 237 22.35 -5.05 -2.92
C GLY A 237 21.14 -5.62 -2.16
N TRP A 238 20.36 -6.46 -2.85
CA TRP A 238 19.24 -7.17 -2.25
C TRP A 238 19.68 -8.44 -1.52
N PHE A 239 18.87 -8.86 -0.55
CA PHE A 239 18.99 -10.14 0.12
C PHE A 239 17.72 -10.96 -0.11
N SER A 240 17.84 -12.00 -0.94
CA SER A 240 16.73 -12.86 -1.31
C SER A 240 16.98 -14.29 -0.88
N VAL A 241 16.01 -14.87 -0.17
CA VAL A 241 15.97 -16.30 0.13
C VAL A 241 14.63 -16.86 -0.33
N ASP A 242 14.70 -17.65 -1.41
CA ASP A 242 13.56 -18.25 -2.07
C ASP A 242 13.51 -19.77 -1.82
N ALA A 243 12.31 -20.34 -1.97
CA ALA A 243 12.00 -21.75 -1.77
C ALA A 243 12.41 -22.26 -0.38
N LEU A 244 11.99 -21.54 0.68
CA LEU A 244 12.18 -21.89 2.10
C LEU A 244 11.36 -23.10 2.58
N ASN A 245 11.38 -24.18 1.80
CA ASN A 245 10.54 -25.36 2.01
C ASN A 245 10.91 -26.18 3.24
N GLY A 246 12.17 -26.09 3.69
CA GLY A 246 12.71 -26.88 4.80
C GLY A 246 13.50 -26.05 5.81
N LEU A 247 13.52 -24.72 5.67
CA LEU A 247 14.38 -23.87 6.49
C LEU A 247 13.83 -23.83 7.92
N THR A 248 14.70 -24.16 8.87
CA THR A 248 14.39 -24.16 10.31
C THR A 248 15.27 -23.19 11.08
N THR A 249 16.44 -22.84 10.53
CA THR A 249 17.41 -21.94 11.17
C THR A 249 17.94 -20.93 10.15
N LEU A 250 17.80 -19.65 10.48
CA LEU A 250 18.47 -18.53 9.80
C LEU A 250 19.30 -17.79 10.85
N ASP A 251 20.62 -17.81 10.72
CA ASP A 251 21.55 -17.17 11.67
C ASP A 251 22.31 -16.02 11.01
N LEU A 252 21.84 -14.79 11.27
CA LEU A 252 22.38 -13.52 10.78
C LEU A 252 22.52 -12.51 11.94
N PRO A 253 23.28 -12.84 13.00
CA PRO A 253 23.22 -12.13 14.27
C PRO A 253 23.91 -10.75 14.22
N ARG A 254 24.72 -10.50 13.19
CA ARG A 254 25.49 -9.26 13.00
C ARG A 254 25.04 -8.43 11.80
N LEU A 255 24.03 -8.88 11.04
CA LEU A 255 23.59 -8.16 9.86
C LEU A 255 22.93 -6.85 10.28
N ARG A 256 23.58 -5.72 9.95
CA ARG A 256 23.14 -4.37 10.32
C ARG A 256 22.42 -3.65 9.22
N ASP A 257 22.90 -3.79 7.99
CA ASP A 257 22.39 -3.06 6.84
C ASP A 257 22.17 -3.97 5.64
N VAL A 258 20.99 -3.84 5.05
CA VAL A 258 20.72 -4.28 3.68
C VAL A 258 20.24 -3.06 2.90
N VAL A 259 21.09 -2.50 2.05
CA VAL A 259 20.73 -1.26 1.33
C VAL A 259 19.60 -1.52 0.33
N GLY A 260 19.62 -2.67 -0.33
CA GLY A 260 18.55 -3.11 -1.22
C GLY A 260 17.39 -3.80 -0.49
N ASP A 261 16.59 -4.52 -1.28
CA ASP A 261 15.39 -5.20 -0.79
C ASP A 261 15.71 -6.51 -0.07
N VAL A 262 14.95 -6.81 0.97
CA VAL A 262 14.97 -8.12 1.65
C VAL A 262 13.72 -8.89 1.25
N TYR A 263 13.91 -10.08 0.68
CA TYR A 263 12.83 -10.91 0.17
C TYR A 263 12.91 -12.34 0.71
N PHE A 264 11.81 -12.79 1.29
CA PHE A 264 11.62 -14.17 1.74
C PHE A 264 10.36 -14.76 1.11
N ALA A 265 10.49 -15.95 0.52
CA ALA A 265 9.34 -16.62 -0.07
C ALA A 265 9.24 -18.12 0.20
N TYR A 266 8.00 -18.59 0.20
CA TYR A 266 7.63 -19.99 0.36
C TYR A 266 8.20 -20.63 1.64
N VAL A 267 7.98 -19.97 2.78
CA VAL A 267 8.34 -20.45 4.11
C VAL A 267 7.41 -21.61 4.50
N ARG A 268 7.69 -22.84 4.08
CA ARG A 268 6.75 -23.98 4.28
C ARG A 268 6.93 -24.72 5.61
N GLU A 269 8.03 -24.49 6.31
CA GLU A 269 8.24 -24.96 7.68
C GLU A 269 7.90 -23.89 8.70
N ARG A 270 7.55 -24.34 9.92
CA ARG A 270 7.39 -23.43 11.05
C ARG A 270 8.73 -22.85 11.44
N ILE A 271 8.87 -21.55 11.31
CA ILE A 271 10.08 -20.82 11.67
C ILE A 271 9.73 -19.47 12.27
N SER A 272 10.63 -18.98 13.12
CA SER A 272 10.65 -17.60 13.60
C SER A 272 11.87 -16.92 13.00
N LEU A 273 11.68 -15.75 12.38
CA LEU A 273 12.77 -14.97 11.80
C LEU A 273 13.08 -13.81 12.72
N THR A 274 14.34 -13.71 13.15
CA THR A 274 14.82 -12.62 14.00
C THR A 274 16.06 -11.99 13.37
N PHE A 275 16.05 -10.67 13.25
CA PHE A 275 17.17 -9.87 12.77
C PHE A 275 17.65 -8.97 13.93
N PRO A 276 18.49 -9.49 14.84
CA PRO A 276 18.75 -8.85 16.13
C PRO A 276 19.56 -7.55 16.02
N ALA A 277 20.32 -7.37 14.94
CA ALA A 277 21.20 -6.23 14.71
C ALA A 277 20.79 -5.35 13.52
N LEU A 278 19.70 -5.68 12.81
CA LEU A 278 19.33 -4.98 11.58
C LEU A 278 18.77 -3.60 11.89
N GLU A 279 19.50 -2.56 11.50
CA GLU A 279 19.19 -1.15 11.74
C GLU A 279 18.45 -0.52 10.54
N HIS A 280 18.82 -0.94 9.31
CA HIS A 280 18.29 -0.41 8.05
C HIS A 280 18.04 -1.52 7.01
N ALA A 281 16.94 -1.40 6.27
CA ALA A 281 16.63 -2.21 5.09
C ALA A 281 15.97 -1.39 3.99
N GLY A 282 16.26 -1.66 2.71
CA GLY A 282 15.61 -1.00 1.57
C GLY A 282 14.10 -1.26 1.57
N SER A 283 13.68 -2.50 1.44
CA SER A 283 12.30 -2.95 1.74
C SER A 283 12.35 -4.31 2.41
N PHE A 284 11.24 -4.74 3.01
CA PHE A 284 11.15 -6.08 3.61
C PHE A 284 9.87 -6.78 3.17
N THR A 285 10.02 -7.87 2.42
CA THR A 285 8.89 -8.62 1.88
C THR A 285 8.95 -10.09 2.32
N VAL A 286 7.82 -10.57 2.86
CA VAL A 286 7.55 -12.00 3.02
C VAL A 286 6.35 -12.33 2.14
N GLY A 287 6.53 -13.26 1.21
CA GLY A 287 5.51 -13.63 0.22
C GLY A 287 5.51 -15.12 -0.13
N GLY A 288 4.67 -15.50 -1.08
CA GLY A 288 4.44 -16.90 -1.45
C GLY A 288 3.27 -17.54 -0.71
N THR A 289 2.67 -18.55 -1.33
CA THR A 289 1.54 -19.28 -0.75
C THR A 289 1.98 -20.25 0.35
N ASP A 290 1.07 -20.57 1.26
CA ASP A 290 1.28 -21.53 2.36
C ASP A 290 2.46 -21.19 3.29
N ASN A 291 2.76 -19.91 3.48
CA ASN A 291 3.75 -19.49 4.47
C ASN A 291 3.34 -19.94 5.87
N ARG A 292 4.33 -20.40 6.64
CA ARG A 292 4.19 -20.90 8.02
C ARG A 292 5.07 -20.14 9.00
N LEU A 293 5.46 -18.92 8.64
CA LEU A 293 6.15 -17.98 9.52
C LEU A 293 5.28 -17.71 10.75
N GLU A 294 5.81 -17.98 11.95
CA GLU A 294 5.06 -17.79 13.20
C GLU A 294 5.39 -16.45 13.85
N GLU A 295 6.65 -16.04 13.80
CA GLU A 295 7.15 -14.81 14.39
C GLU A 295 8.14 -14.10 13.46
N LEU A 296 8.03 -12.77 13.42
CA LEU A 296 8.97 -11.90 12.73
C LEU A 296 9.38 -10.76 13.67
N SER A 297 10.69 -10.63 13.93
CA SER A 297 11.21 -9.72 14.94
C SER A 297 12.42 -8.92 14.45
N PHE A 298 12.35 -7.61 14.65
CA PHE A 298 13.41 -6.64 14.39
C PHE A 298 13.62 -5.74 15.63
N PRO A 299 14.42 -6.18 16.62
CA PRO A 299 14.52 -5.49 17.91
C PRO A 299 15.08 -4.06 17.83
N VAL A 300 15.90 -3.74 16.82
CA VAL A 300 16.63 -2.46 16.71
C VAL A 300 16.37 -1.70 15.40
N LEU A 301 15.51 -2.23 14.53
CA LEU A 301 15.24 -1.63 13.22
C LEU A 301 14.54 -0.27 13.41
N THR A 302 15.17 0.79 12.91
CA THR A 302 14.67 2.16 13.07
C THR A 302 14.05 2.71 11.80
N HIS A 303 14.58 2.32 10.63
CA HIS A 303 14.11 2.77 9.33
C HIS A 303 14.08 1.60 8.34
N VAL A 304 13.01 1.55 7.54
CA VAL A 304 12.88 0.61 6.44
C VAL A 304 12.02 1.25 5.35
N GLY A 305 12.18 0.89 4.08
CA GLY A 305 11.16 1.21 3.09
C GLY A 305 9.89 0.39 3.30
N PRO A 306 9.17 0.00 2.24
CA PRO A 306 7.92 -0.74 2.39
C PRO A 306 8.13 -2.08 3.08
N VAL A 307 7.28 -2.38 4.07
CA VAL A 307 7.19 -3.69 4.71
C VAL A 307 5.94 -4.39 4.18
N SER A 308 6.10 -5.54 3.52
CA SER A 308 4.99 -6.29 2.93
C SER A 308 5.01 -7.73 3.44
N ILE A 309 4.10 -8.06 4.34
CA ILE A 309 3.99 -9.40 4.91
C ILE A 309 2.67 -10.01 4.44
N ARG A 310 2.79 -10.95 3.50
CA ARG A 310 1.65 -11.50 2.78
C ARG A 310 1.51 -13.00 2.92
N LEU A 311 0.28 -13.48 2.88
CA LEU A 311 -0.08 -14.90 2.81
C LEU A 311 0.54 -15.73 3.95
N THR A 312 0.76 -15.13 5.12
CA THR A 312 1.49 -15.77 6.22
C THR A 312 0.65 -16.69 7.07
N GLY A 313 -0.69 -16.53 7.11
CA GLY A 313 -1.73 -17.38 7.72
C GLY A 313 -1.57 -17.80 9.20
N ARG A 314 -0.37 -17.68 9.76
CA ARG A 314 0.15 -18.25 11.00
C ARG A 314 0.99 -17.26 11.77
N LEU A 315 1.40 -16.15 11.15
CA LEU A 315 2.15 -15.09 11.82
C LEU A 315 1.33 -14.58 13.00
N ALA A 316 1.79 -14.90 14.20
CA ALA A 316 1.14 -14.57 15.46
C ALA A 316 1.82 -13.39 16.15
N GLN A 317 3.09 -13.13 15.83
CA GLN A 317 3.89 -12.03 16.37
C GLN A 317 4.63 -11.28 15.27
N LEU A 318 4.50 -9.96 15.28
CA LEU A 318 5.27 -9.03 14.47
C LEU A 318 5.82 -7.95 15.40
N SER A 319 7.14 -7.87 15.53
CA SER A 319 7.80 -6.98 16.49
C SER A 319 8.81 -6.07 15.80
N MET A 320 8.57 -4.76 15.88
CA MET A 320 9.47 -3.69 15.41
C MET A 320 9.40 -2.53 16.41
N PRO A 321 9.91 -2.69 17.66
CA PRO A 321 9.65 -1.77 18.77
C PRO A 321 10.28 -0.38 18.57
N GLU A 322 11.44 -0.33 17.92
CA GLU A 322 12.22 0.90 17.71
C GLU A 322 11.97 1.54 16.33
N LEU A 323 11.00 1.05 15.56
CA LEU A 323 10.72 1.55 14.22
C LEU A 323 10.17 2.97 14.27
N ILE A 324 10.88 3.92 13.66
CA ILE A 324 10.55 5.35 13.65
C ILE A 324 9.83 5.74 12.35
N GLU A 325 10.33 5.25 11.21
CA GLU A 325 9.80 5.58 9.88
C GLU A 325 9.77 4.35 8.99
N CYS A 326 8.69 4.19 8.22
CA CYS A 326 8.61 3.16 7.19
C CYS A 326 8.08 3.67 5.84
N GLY A 327 8.45 2.97 4.76
CA GLY A 327 7.92 3.20 3.41
C GLY A 327 6.47 2.74 3.21
N GLY A 328 5.84 2.16 4.22
CA GLY A 328 4.51 1.56 4.16
C GLY A 328 4.48 0.23 4.91
N LEU A 329 3.29 -0.24 5.25
CA LEU A 329 3.08 -1.52 5.94
C LEU A 329 1.88 -2.22 5.33
N THR A 330 2.11 -3.35 4.65
CA THR A 330 1.06 -4.21 4.10
C THR A 330 0.96 -5.50 4.89
N LEU A 331 -0.23 -5.78 5.42
CA LEU A 331 -0.60 -7.01 6.12
C LEU A 331 -1.93 -7.54 5.55
N ASP A 332 -1.92 -8.73 4.97
CA ASP A 332 -3.12 -9.31 4.35
C ASP A 332 -3.64 -10.60 5.02
N ASP A 333 -2.78 -11.55 5.34
CA ASP A 333 -3.19 -12.83 5.91
C ASP A 333 -2.23 -13.20 7.03
N ALA A 334 -2.72 -13.12 8.26
CA ALA A 334 -1.95 -13.32 9.48
C ALA A 334 -2.87 -13.71 10.64
N ALA A 335 -2.35 -14.57 11.52
CA ALA A 335 -2.98 -14.90 12.80
C ALA A 335 -2.74 -13.80 13.87
N LEU A 336 -2.18 -12.66 13.46
CA LEU A 336 -1.78 -11.55 14.32
C LEU A 336 -3.02 -10.93 14.98
N THR A 337 -3.04 -10.92 16.32
CA THR A 337 -4.17 -10.37 17.09
C THR A 337 -3.95 -8.91 17.48
N THR A 338 -2.70 -8.47 17.61
CA THR A 338 -2.33 -7.10 17.95
C THR A 338 -1.20 -6.64 17.07
N LEU A 339 -1.36 -5.46 16.48
CA LEU A 339 -0.28 -4.72 15.81
C LEU A 339 0.10 -3.54 16.68
N ARG A 340 1.35 -3.50 17.15
CA ARG A 340 1.87 -2.43 18.00
C ARG A 340 3.22 -1.96 17.50
N LEU A 341 3.29 -0.69 17.09
CA LEU A 341 4.53 -0.01 16.69
C LEU A 341 4.64 1.27 17.53
N PRO A 342 5.26 1.20 18.72
CA PRO A 342 5.17 2.26 19.72
C PRO A 342 5.96 3.52 19.35
N GLU A 343 7.00 3.37 18.54
CA GLU A 343 7.89 4.46 18.13
C GLU A 343 7.61 5.00 16.72
N LEU A 344 6.71 4.38 15.95
CA LEU A 344 6.43 4.77 14.56
C LEU A 344 5.84 6.17 14.53
N LYS A 345 6.53 7.10 13.88
CA LYS A 345 6.11 8.50 13.69
C LYS A 345 5.59 8.77 12.29
N LYS A 346 6.15 8.11 11.28
CA LYS A 346 5.86 8.41 9.88
C LYS A 346 5.76 7.14 9.02
N ALA A 347 4.75 7.10 8.17
CA ALA A 347 4.66 6.16 7.07
C ALA A 347 4.64 6.97 5.75
N THR A 348 5.74 6.94 4.99
CA THR A 348 5.80 7.68 3.71
C THR A 348 4.93 7.05 2.63
N GLY A 349 4.60 5.77 2.80
CA GLY A 349 3.64 5.06 1.97
C GLY A 349 2.40 4.61 2.75
N LYS A 350 1.69 3.65 2.15
CA LYS A 350 0.41 3.16 2.66
C LYS A 350 0.56 2.17 3.82
N ILE A 351 -0.22 2.38 4.87
CA ILE A 351 -0.53 1.37 5.88
C ILE A 351 -1.79 0.64 5.39
N TRP A 352 -1.62 -0.57 4.85
CA TRP A 352 -2.66 -1.42 4.31
C TRP A 352 -2.83 -2.66 5.18
N VAL A 353 -3.93 -2.74 5.94
CA VAL A 353 -4.26 -3.90 6.76
C VAL A 353 -5.64 -4.40 6.35
N GLN A 354 -5.63 -5.35 5.41
CA GLN A 354 -6.84 -5.96 4.86
C GLN A 354 -6.45 -7.25 4.14
N PRO A 355 -7.25 -8.33 4.26
CA PRO A 355 -7.00 -9.56 3.54
C PRO A 355 -7.13 -9.42 2.03
N TRP A 356 -6.15 -10.02 1.36
CA TRP A 356 -6.20 -10.27 -0.07
C TRP A 356 -6.91 -11.60 -0.28
N SER A 357 -8.01 -11.61 -1.06
CA SER A 357 -8.82 -12.80 -1.35
C SER A 357 -9.50 -13.46 -0.13
N LYS A 358 -9.41 -14.79 0.04
CA LYS A 358 -9.99 -15.58 1.15
C LYS A 358 -9.13 -15.56 2.42
N GLY A 359 -8.10 -14.73 2.48
CA GLY A 359 -7.23 -14.58 3.66
C GLY A 359 -8.03 -14.17 4.90
N LYS A 360 -7.47 -14.43 6.09
CA LYS A 360 -8.14 -14.09 7.35
C LYS A 360 -7.20 -13.31 8.24
N LEU A 361 -7.63 -12.12 8.67
CA LEU A 361 -6.97 -11.36 9.72
C LEU A 361 -7.69 -11.56 11.05
N ALA A 362 -6.94 -11.92 12.09
CA ALA A 362 -7.42 -12.04 13.47
C ALA A 362 -7.20 -10.75 14.30
N LEU A 363 -6.87 -9.64 13.63
CA LEU A 363 -6.44 -8.40 14.28
C LEU A 363 -7.57 -7.78 15.10
N ALA A 364 -7.38 -7.72 16.43
CA ALA A 364 -8.32 -7.18 17.39
C ALA A 364 -7.95 -5.76 17.86
N SER A 365 -6.67 -5.41 17.83
CA SER A 365 -6.18 -4.09 18.25
C SER A 365 -5.03 -3.61 17.37
N MET A 366 -5.05 -2.31 17.05
CA MET A 366 -3.95 -1.59 16.40
C MET A 366 -3.51 -0.41 17.26
N GLN A 367 -2.22 -0.33 17.56
CA GLN A 367 -1.65 0.67 18.47
C GLN A 367 -0.44 1.35 17.83
N LEU A 368 -0.64 2.57 17.31
CA LEU A 368 0.41 3.42 16.75
C LEU A 368 0.43 4.78 17.49
N PRO A 369 0.81 4.79 18.78
CA PRO A 369 0.61 5.95 19.66
C PRO A 369 1.42 7.19 19.28
N LYS A 370 2.51 7.02 18.52
CA LYS A 370 3.38 8.11 18.07
C LYS A 370 3.22 8.49 16.60
N LEU A 371 2.35 7.82 15.84
CA LEU A 371 2.19 8.10 14.42
C LEU A 371 1.63 9.51 14.23
N GLU A 372 2.34 10.35 13.49
CA GLU A 372 1.97 11.74 13.20
C GLU A 372 1.54 11.92 11.75
N GLU A 373 2.17 11.19 10.83
CA GLU A 373 1.96 11.34 9.37
C GLU A 373 1.87 9.98 8.68
N ALA A 374 0.92 9.85 7.76
CA ALA A 374 0.83 8.71 6.86
C ALA A 374 0.36 9.14 5.46
N GLU A 375 0.80 8.47 4.40
CA GLU A 375 0.24 8.72 3.07
C GLU A 375 -1.22 8.25 3.00
N SER A 376 -1.47 7.01 3.42
CA SER A 376 -2.79 6.39 3.47
C SER A 376 -2.86 5.36 4.59
N ILE A 377 -4.03 5.22 5.19
CA ILE A 377 -4.34 4.18 6.17
C ILE A 377 -5.62 3.49 5.72
N VAL A 378 -5.51 2.20 5.37
CA VAL A 378 -6.64 1.36 4.98
C VAL A 378 -6.74 0.18 5.93
N LEU A 379 -7.85 0.13 6.65
CA LEU A 379 -8.20 -0.92 7.60
C LEU A 379 -9.52 -1.55 7.13
N GLY A 380 -9.44 -2.72 6.52
CA GLY A 380 -10.57 -3.34 5.82
C GLY A 380 -10.74 -4.80 6.21
N ASP A 381 -11.98 -5.30 6.27
CA ASP A 381 -12.27 -6.73 6.49
C ASP A 381 -11.66 -7.27 7.79
N LEU A 382 -11.83 -6.53 8.87
CA LEU A 382 -11.25 -6.84 10.17
C LEU A 382 -12.37 -7.22 11.15
N PRO A 383 -12.86 -8.48 11.11
CA PRO A 383 -14.02 -8.92 11.90
C PRO A 383 -13.79 -8.82 13.41
N GLU A 384 -12.53 -8.90 13.86
CA GLU A 384 -12.17 -8.87 15.28
C GLU A 384 -11.75 -7.48 15.78
N LEU A 385 -11.53 -6.50 14.90
CA LEU A 385 -10.96 -5.22 15.27
C LEU A 385 -11.91 -4.41 16.16
N ALA A 386 -11.48 -4.19 17.40
CA ALA A 386 -12.25 -3.48 18.42
C ALA A 386 -11.63 -2.13 18.79
N SER A 387 -10.31 -1.99 18.68
CA SER A 387 -9.57 -0.80 19.12
C SER A 387 -8.56 -0.34 18.07
N ILE A 388 -8.60 0.96 17.75
CA ILE A 388 -7.66 1.66 16.88
C ILE A 388 -7.13 2.86 17.68
N ASP A 389 -5.83 2.88 17.97
CA ASP A 389 -5.18 3.94 18.74
C ASP A 389 -4.21 4.75 17.85
N LEU A 390 -4.65 5.96 17.49
CA LEU A 390 -3.96 6.92 16.61
C LEU A 390 -4.01 8.35 17.22
N PRO A 391 -3.54 8.55 18.46
CA PRO A 391 -3.82 9.76 19.21
C PRO A 391 -3.03 10.98 18.72
N ARG A 392 -1.91 10.76 18.03
CA ARG A 392 -1.02 11.81 17.52
C ARG A 392 -1.09 12.02 16.02
N LEU A 393 -1.94 11.28 15.31
CA LEU A 393 -2.05 11.37 13.86
C LEU A 393 -2.57 12.76 13.47
N LYS A 394 -1.74 13.54 12.76
CA LYS A 394 -2.02 14.93 12.34
C LYS A 394 -2.45 15.00 10.88
N THR A 395 -1.77 14.24 10.03
CA THR A 395 -1.94 14.33 8.58
C THR A 395 -2.06 12.95 7.95
N VAL A 396 -3.08 12.78 7.12
CA VAL A 396 -3.17 11.67 6.15
C VAL A 396 -3.33 12.26 4.76
N THR A 397 -2.31 12.13 3.91
CA THR A 397 -2.28 12.86 2.64
C THR A 397 -3.44 12.47 1.71
N ASN A 398 -3.69 11.16 1.56
CA ASN A 398 -4.64 10.63 0.59
C ASN A 398 -5.91 10.12 1.26
N GLU A 399 -5.88 8.95 1.89
CA GLU A 399 -7.10 8.30 2.41
C GLU A 399 -6.90 7.69 3.79
N LEU A 400 -7.85 7.94 4.70
CA LEU A 400 -8.09 7.15 5.89
C LEU A 400 -9.42 6.40 5.71
N LEU A 401 -9.33 5.10 5.50
CA LEU A 401 -10.47 4.23 5.24
C LEU A 401 -10.55 3.12 6.28
N LEU A 402 -11.71 3.04 6.95
CA LEU A 402 -12.09 1.98 7.86
C LEU A 402 -13.38 1.32 7.36
N PHE A 403 -13.34 0.03 7.04
CA PHE A 403 -14.54 -0.66 6.59
C PHE A 403 -14.60 -2.12 6.99
N ARG A 404 -15.83 -2.65 7.09
CA ARG A 404 -16.08 -4.05 7.49
C ARG A 404 -15.34 -4.42 8.77
N ALA A 405 -15.45 -3.55 9.77
CA ALA A 405 -14.91 -3.72 11.13
C ALA A 405 -16.07 -3.74 12.16
N PRO A 406 -16.86 -4.82 12.22
CA PRO A 406 -18.12 -4.87 12.95
C PRO A 406 -17.97 -4.75 14.47
N ARG A 407 -16.77 -4.95 15.05
CA ARG A 407 -16.50 -4.83 16.49
C ARG A 407 -15.92 -3.48 16.91
N ALA A 408 -15.60 -2.60 15.96
CA ALA A 408 -15.04 -1.29 16.25
C ALA A 408 -16.12 -0.39 16.87
N THR A 409 -15.89 0.07 18.11
CA THR A 409 -16.88 0.86 18.86
C THR A 409 -16.71 2.37 18.67
N GLN A 410 -15.53 2.81 18.26
CA GLN A 410 -15.21 4.21 18.01
C GLN A 410 -14.07 4.36 17.00
N LEU A 411 -14.09 5.48 16.29
CA LEU A 411 -12.95 6.03 15.55
C LEU A 411 -12.64 7.41 16.13
N SER A 412 -11.52 7.55 16.84
CA SER A 412 -11.14 8.78 17.54
C SER A 412 -9.78 9.26 17.02
N LEU A 413 -9.76 10.45 16.43
CA LEU A 413 -8.63 11.06 15.75
C LEU A 413 -8.40 12.46 16.34
N PRO A 414 -7.99 12.57 17.62
CA PRO A 414 -8.05 13.82 18.38
C PRO A 414 -7.07 14.89 17.88
N SER A 415 -6.00 14.49 17.19
CA SER A 415 -4.95 15.40 16.67
C SER A 415 -5.04 15.63 15.16
N LEU A 416 -5.98 14.99 14.46
CA LEU A 416 -6.03 15.02 13.00
C LEU A 416 -6.48 16.40 12.53
N THR A 417 -5.62 17.07 11.76
CA THR A 417 -5.89 18.41 11.21
C THR A 417 -6.13 18.38 9.70
N SER A 418 -5.56 17.41 8.99
CA SER A 418 -5.68 17.28 7.53
C SER A 418 -5.87 15.83 7.09
N VAL A 419 -6.84 15.62 6.21
CA VAL A 419 -7.03 14.35 5.49
C VAL A 419 -7.54 14.61 4.08
N GLY A 420 -7.03 13.87 3.09
CA GLY A 420 -7.58 13.90 1.73
C GLY A 420 -9.00 13.34 1.70
N THR A 421 -9.21 12.09 2.11
CA THR A 421 -10.53 11.46 2.22
C THR A 421 -10.64 10.66 3.52
N LEU A 422 -11.75 10.83 4.25
CA LEU A 422 -12.09 10.01 5.41
C LEU A 422 -13.31 9.14 5.09
N ARG A 423 -13.13 7.82 5.06
CA ARG A 423 -14.22 6.85 4.82
C ARG A 423 -14.37 5.89 5.98
N ALA A 424 -15.60 5.71 6.47
CA ALA A 424 -15.93 4.81 7.56
C ALA A 424 -17.28 4.12 7.30
N TYR A 425 -17.29 2.91 6.74
CA TYR A 425 -18.54 2.24 6.31
C TYR A 425 -18.62 0.76 6.70
N GLU A 426 -19.84 0.22 6.75
CA GLU A 426 -20.10 -1.15 7.21
C GLU A 426 -19.60 -1.41 8.64
N LEU A 427 -19.92 -0.48 9.55
CA LEU A 427 -19.47 -0.48 10.95
C LEU A 427 -20.65 -0.73 11.89
N ALA A 428 -20.96 -2.01 12.13
CA ALA A 428 -22.18 -2.42 12.84
C ALA A 428 -22.28 -1.91 14.29
N THR A 429 -21.17 -1.74 15.00
CA THR A 429 -21.16 -1.38 16.44
C THR A 429 -20.57 -0.01 16.74
N ILE A 430 -20.14 0.76 15.72
CA ILE A 430 -19.53 2.07 15.96
C ILE A 430 -20.54 3.03 16.57
N THR A 431 -20.16 3.68 17.67
CA THR A 431 -21.01 4.62 18.41
C THR A 431 -20.56 6.06 18.26
N LYS A 432 -19.26 6.26 17.94
CA LYS A 432 -18.61 7.56 17.86
C LYS A 432 -17.60 7.61 16.71
N VAL A 433 -17.68 8.67 15.89
CA VAL A 433 -16.61 9.10 14.98
C VAL A 433 -16.21 10.52 15.36
N SER A 434 -14.93 10.79 15.57
CA SER A 434 -14.47 12.08 16.11
C SER A 434 -13.11 12.47 15.55
N ALA A 435 -13.06 13.64 14.91
CA ALA A 435 -11.87 14.34 14.46
C ALA A 435 -12.07 15.84 14.72
N PRO A 436 -12.00 16.29 15.98
CA PRO A 436 -12.46 17.61 16.39
C PRO A 436 -11.58 18.76 15.88
N LEU A 437 -10.35 18.48 15.46
CA LEU A 437 -9.38 19.46 14.95
C LEU A 437 -9.25 19.43 13.41
N LEU A 438 -10.03 18.61 12.71
CA LEU A 438 -9.96 18.47 11.27
C LEU A 438 -10.46 19.75 10.60
N GLN A 439 -9.62 20.41 9.78
CA GLN A 439 -9.96 21.68 9.12
C GLN A 439 -10.59 21.50 7.74
N GLY A 440 -10.19 20.46 6.99
CA GLY A 440 -10.56 20.27 5.59
C GLY A 440 -9.74 21.15 4.62
N SER A 441 -9.50 20.67 3.40
CA SER A 441 -8.71 21.37 2.37
C SER A 441 -9.54 21.77 1.14
N GLY A 442 -10.88 21.81 1.24
CA GLY A 442 -11.80 22.04 0.10
C GLY A 442 -11.90 20.87 -0.89
N THR A 443 -10.87 20.01 -0.95
CA THR A 443 -10.87 18.71 -1.63
C THR A 443 -11.27 17.56 -0.70
N THR A 444 -11.43 17.83 0.59
CA THR A 444 -11.69 16.79 1.59
C THR A 444 -13.09 16.20 1.43
N VAL A 445 -13.17 14.87 1.34
CA VAL A 445 -14.43 14.12 1.34
C VAL A 445 -14.55 13.29 2.61
N ILE A 446 -15.71 13.37 3.26
CA ILE A 446 -16.02 12.60 4.47
C ILE A 446 -17.24 11.70 4.20
N THR A 447 -17.06 10.38 4.26
CA THR A 447 -18.16 9.41 4.11
C THR A 447 -18.25 8.55 5.36
N ILE A 448 -19.38 8.58 6.05
CA ILE A 448 -19.65 7.72 7.21
C ILE A 448 -20.96 6.98 7.00
N GLY A 449 -20.90 5.65 7.03
CA GLY A 449 -22.06 4.78 6.97
C GLY A 449 -21.99 3.77 5.83
N PRO A 450 -22.66 2.61 5.95
CA PRO A 450 -23.66 2.29 6.98
C PRO A 450 -23.11 2.10 8.40
N ALA A 451 -23.72 2.77 9.40
CA ALA A 451 -23.27 2.79 10.79
C ALA A 451 -24.45 2.85 11.79
N PRO A 452 -25.25 1.77 11.94
CA PRO A 452 -26.55 1.79 12.62
C PRO A 452 -26.52 2.17 14.11
N MET A 453 -25.38 2.01 14.78
CA MET A 453 -25.20 2.34 16.20
C MET A 453 -24.60 3.73 16.44
N LEU A 454 -24.26 4.46 15.38
CA LEU A 454 -23.58 5.75 15.47
C LEU A 454 -24.50 6.79 16.12
N SER A 455 -24.05 7.34 17.25
CA SER A 455 -24.81 8.28 18.07
C SER A 455 -24.11 9.63 18.23
N ARG A 456 -22.81 9.70 17.91
CA ARG A 456 -22.01 10.91 18.01
C ARG A 456 -21.07 11.04 16.81
N VAL A 457 -21.13 12.18 16.14
CA VAL A 457 -20.15 12.62 15.15
C VAL A 457 -19.59 13.96 15.63
N ASP A 458 -18.26 14.07 15.69
CA ASP A 458 -17.58 15.30 16.12
C ASP A 458 -16.56 15.72 15.06
N LEU A 459 -16.96 16.69 14.25
CA LEU A 459 -16.21 17.27 13.15
C LEU A 459 -16.22 18.80 13.29
N SER A 460 -16.01 19.28 14.52
CA SER A 460 -16.34 20.65 14.94
C SER A 460 -15.50 21.74 14.27
N ALA A 461 -14.26 21.43 13.88
CA ALA A 461 -13.34 22.38 13.26
C ALA A 461 -13.36 22.38 11.72
N VAL A 462 -14.21 21.56 11.09
CA VAL A 462 -14.24 21.45 9.63
C VAL A 462 -14.76 22.76 9.02
N THR A 463 -14.01 23.30 8.06
CA THR A 463 -14.27 24.60 7.41
C THR A 463 -14.72 24.45 5.95
N ASP A 464 -13.89 23.88 5.08
CA ASP A 464 -14.18 23.71 3.65
C ASP A 464 -14.06 22.24 3.22
N LEU A 465 -15.10 21.75 2.53
CA LEU A 465 -15.21 20.35 2.10
C LEU A 465 -15.63 20.23 0.63
N GLU A 466 -15.07 19.22 -0.05
CA GLU A 466 -15.62 18.74 -1.32
C GLU A 466 -16.96 18.06 -1.06
N GLY A 467 -17.07 17.27 0.02
CA GLY A 467 -18.39 16.85 0.47
C GLY A 467 -18.44 15.97 1.69
N VAL A 468 -19.67 15.78 2.16
CA VAL A 468 -19.98 14.98 3.35
C VAL A 468 -21.16 14.07 3.10
N GLN A 469 -20.98 12.78 3.37
CA GLN A 469 -22.00 11.75 3.28
C GLN A 469 -22.20 11.08 4.65
N LEU A 470 -23.46 11.00 5.09
CA LEU A 470 -23.89 10.22 6.25
C LEU A 470 -24.98 9.24 5.85
N GLN A 471 -24.76 7.95 6.09
CA GLN A 471 -25.72 6.90 5.77
C GLN A 471 -26.04 5.99 6.96
N GLU A 472 -27.33 5.70 7.16
CA GLU A 472 -27.82 4.69 8.11
C GLU A 472 -27.33 4.86 9.56
N ALA A 473 -27.05 6.09 10.01
CA ALA A 473 -26.69 6.41 11.39
C ALA A 473 -27.92 6.49 12.31
N ASN A 474 -28.55 5.35 12.56
CA ASN A 474 -29.89 5.24 13.17
C ASN A 474 -29.99 5.67 14.65
N ARG A 475 -28.88 6.00 15.31
CA ARG A 475 -28.86 6.52 16.69
C ARG A 475 -28.49 8.00 16.78
N LEU A 476 -28.10 8.62 15.68
CA LEU A 476 -27.71 10.03 15.63
C LEU A 476 -28.95 10.92 15.67
N THR A 477 -29.09 11.75 16.70
CA THR A 477 -30.25 12.64 16.89
C THR A 477 -30.04 14.03 16.33
N THR A 478 -28.79 14.48 16.26
CA THR A 478 -28.39 15.79 15.76
C THR A 478 -27.14 15.64 14.91
N PHE A 479 -27.03 16.42 13.83
CA PHE A 479 -25.80 16.52 13.06
C PHE A 479 -25.43 17.99 12.85
N SER A 480 -24.18 18.34 13.13
CA SER A 480 -23.72 19.72 13.02
C SER A 480 -22.27 19.80 12.54
N LEU A 481 -22.02 20.79 11.70
CA LEU A 481 -20.70 21.24 11.23
C LEU A 481 -20.62 22.74 11.53
N PRO A 482 -20.25 23.13 12.76
CA PRO A 482 -20.41 24.50 13.23
C PRO A 482 -19.46 25.50 12.56
N ALA A 483 -18.27 25.06 12.16
CA ALA A 483 -17.27 25.91 11.50
C ALA A 483 -17.31 25.83 9.96
N ALA A 484 -18.20 25.02 9.38
CA ALA A 484 -18.22 24.80 7.93
C ALA A 484 -18.75 26.04 7.22
N THR A 485 -17.92 26.66 6.37
CA THR A 485 -18.26 27.85 5.57
C THR A 485 -18.61 27.48 4.13
N GLY A 486 -17.94 26.46 3.58
CA GLY A 486 -18.15 25.97 2.22
C GLY A 486 -18.23 24.44 2.21
N VAL A 487 -19.29 23.91 1.59
CA VAL A 487 -19.39 22.46 1.35
C VAL A 487 -19.99 22.24 -0.02
N LYS A 488 -19.24 21.65 -0.96
CA LYS A 488 -19.77 21.52 -2.33
C LYS A 488 -20.96 20.57 -2.38
N TRP A 489 -20.92 19.41 -1.72
CA TRP A 489 -22.12 18.56 -1.60
C TRP A 489 -22.31 17.97 -0.20
N VAL A 490 -23.57 17.87 0.20
CA VAL A 490 -24.01 17.25 1.46
C VAL A 490 -25.05 16.19 1.12
N GLU A 491 -24.82 14.95 1.55
CA GLU A 491 -25.77 13.85 1.42
C GLU A 491 -26.02 13.20 2.79
N ILE A 492 -27.27 13.20 3.23
CA ILE A 492 -27.66 12.57 4.51
C ILE A 492 -28.84 11.65 4.25
N ALA A 493 -28.63 10.34 4.43
CA ALA A 493 -29.57 9.31 4.01
C ALA A 493 -29.88 8.29 5.11
N ASN A 494 -31.17 8.02 5.33
CA ASN A 494 -31.67 6.94 6.20
C ASN A 494 -31.27 7.07 7.69
N LEU A 495 -31.26 8.29 8.24
CA LEU A 495 -31.02 8.51 9.68
C LEU A 495 -32.35 8.60 10.44
N SER A 496 -32.87 7.46 10.89
CA SER A 496 -34.21 7.34 11.50
C SER A 496 -34.41 8.07 12.84
N ALA A 497 -33.33 8.43 13.54
CA ALA A 497 -33.38 9.16 14.81
C ALA A 497 -33.10 10.66 14.68
N LEU A 498 -32.65 11.14 13.50
CA LEU A 498 -32.19 12.51 13.31
C LEU A 498 -33.37 13.49 13.39
N THR A 499 -33.23 14.50 14.25
CA THR A 499 -34.26 15.52 14.51
C THR A 499 -33.86 16.91 14.04
N SER A 500 -32.55 17.22 14.01
CA SER A 500 -32.05 18.50 13.54
C SER A 500 -30.71 18.37 12.82
N ILE A 501 -30.51 19.26 11.85
CA ILE A 501 -29.23 19.51 11.18
C ILE A 501 -28.88 20.99 11.40
N ALA A 502 -27.63 21.29 11.74
CA ALA A 502 -27.19 22.67 11.97
C ALA A 502 -25.81 22.96 11.37
N PHE A 503 -25.75 23.84 10.36
CA PHE A 503 -24.52 24.37 9.77
C PHE A 503 -24.53 25.92 9.91
N PRO A 504 -24.29 26.45 11.13
CA PRO A 504 -24.48 27.87 11.44
C PRO A 504 -23.60 28.83 10.65
N ALA A 505 -22.40 28.41 10.23
CA ALA A 505 -21.45 29.22 9.46
C ALA A 505 -21.53 29.01 7.94
N LEU A 506 -22.41 28.13 7.46
CA LEU A 506 -22.41 27.70 6.05
C LEU A 506 -22.89 28.83 5.14
N GLU A 507 -21.99 29.32 4.28
CA GLU A 507 -22.26 30.39 3.32
C GLU A 507 -22.73 29.85 1.97
N SER A 508 -22.17 28.71 1.54
CA SER A 508 -22.47 28.11 0.25
C SER A 508 -22.51 26.58 0.29
N VAL A 509 -23.47 26.02 -0.44
CA VAL A 509 -23.50 24.59 -0.78
C VAL A 509 -23.98 24.38 -2.20
N SER A 510 -23.28 23.58 -3.01
CA SER A 510 -23.72 23.36 -4.39
C SER A 510 -24.87 22.35 -4.44
N SER A 511 -24.81 21.26 -3.68
CA SER A 511 -25.88 20.25 -3.64
C SER A 511 -26.20 19.82 -2.22
N LEU A 512 -27.47 19.92 -1.83
CA LEU A 512 -27.98 19.44 -0.55
C LEU A 512 -29.03 18.36 -0.78
N GLY A 513 -28.68 17.12 -0.44
CA GLY A 513 -29.54 15.95 -0.54
C GLY A 513 -29.86 15.34 0.83
N LEU A 514 -31.15 15.33 1.18
CA LEU A 514 -31.66 14.80 2.44
C LEU A 514 -32.71 13.71 2.15
N TYR A 515 -32.42 12.47 2.55
CA TYR A 515 -33.19 11.28 2.17
C TYR A 515 -33.59 10.43 3.37
N GLY A 516 -34.87 10.04 3.47
CA GLY A 516 -35.31 9.07 4.48
C GLY A 516 -35.14 9.56 5.92
N LEU A 517 -35.37 10.86 6.18
CA LEU A 517 -35.18 11.51 7.46
C LEU A 517 -36.52 11.70 8.20
N GLY A 518 -37.13 10.58 8.60
CA GLY A 518 -38.52 10.55 9.11
C GLY A 518 -38.79 11.38 10.38
N LYS A 519 -37.76 11.79 11.12
CA LYS A 519 -37.89 12.62 12.33
C LYS A 519 -37.33 14.04 12.20
N LEU A 520 -36.72 14.38 11.06
CA LEU A 520 -36.06 15.67 10.87
C LEU A 520 -37.10 16.80 10.91
N ALA A 521 -36.93 17.72 11.86
CA ALA A 521 -37.84 18.83 12.10
C ALA A 521 -37.23 20.19 11.73
N SER A 522 -35.90 20.33 11.79
CA SER A 522 -35.21 21.59 11.46
C SER A 522 -33.90 21.38 10.70
N VAL A 523 -33.63 22.33 9.81
CA VAL A 523 -32.31 22.52 9.16
C VAL A 523 -31.91 23.97 9.36
N GLU A 524 -30.86 24.20 10.14
CA GLU A 524 -30.40 25.54 10.53
C GLU A 524 -29.16 25.94 9.73
N VAL A 525 -29.36 26.85 8.76
CA VAL A 525 -28.31 27.37 7.86
C VAL A 525 -28.45 28.90 7.70
N PRO A 526 -28.27 29.69 8.79
CA PRO A 526 -28.62 31.11 8.85
C PRO A 526 -27.72 32.01 8.00
N GLN A 527 -26.51 31.58 7.66
CA GLN A 527 -25.56 32.33 6.83
C GLN A 527 -25.58 31.90 5.35
N LEU A 528 -26.55 31.06 4.95
CA LEU A 528 -26.59 30.53 3.59
C LEU A 528 -26.95 31.63 2.59
N HIS A 529 -26.11 31.83 1.58
CA HIS A 529 -26.35 32.78 0.48
C HIS A 529 -26.34 32.12 -0.90
N SER A 530 -25.82 30.89 -1.03
CA SER A 530 -25.76 30.15 -2.30
C SER A 530 -26.18 28.69 -2.13
N LEU A 531 -27.16 28.26 -2.93
CA LEU A 531 -27.64 26.88 -3.02
C LEU A 531 -28.03 26.57 -4.48
N ASN A 532 -27.41 25.54 -5.09
CA ASN A 532 -27.61 25.25 -6.53
C ASN A 532 -28.48 24.01 -6.79
N ALA A 533 -28.59 23.07 -5.85
CA ALA A 533 -29.43 21.89 -5.97
C ALA A 533 -29.97 21.48 -4.60
N LEU A 534 -31.28 21.22 -4.52
CA LEU A 534 -31.97 20.83 -3.31
C LEU A 534 -32.80 19.57 -3.56
N VAL A 535 -32.51 18.52 -2.79
CA VAL A 535 -33.28 17.29 -2.77
C VAL A 535 -33.75 17.00 -1.34
N LEU A 536 -35.07 16.95 -1.15
CA LEU A 536 -35.71 16.53 0.08
C LEU A 536 -36.63 15.35 -0.25
N ASP A 537 -36.27 14.14 0.16
CA ASP A 537 -37.12 12.95 0.00
C ASP A 537 -37.36 12.28 1.36
N ARG A 538 -38.62 12.00 1.67
CA ARG A 538 -39.04 11.30 2.90
C ARG A 538 -38.58 12.02 4.18
N ALA A 539 -38.80 13.34 4.24
CA ALA A 539 -38.60 14.19 5.43
C ALA A 539 -39.92 14.84 5.90
N PRO A 540 -40.93 14.04 6.31
CA PRO A 540 -42.30 14.54 6.51
C PRO A 540 -42.43 15.58 7.62
N LYS A 541 -41.54 15.59 8.63
CA LYS A 541 -41.60 16.56 9.73
C LYS A 541 -40.93 17.90 9.40
N LEU A 542 -40.19 17.99 8.30
CA LEU A 542 -39.54 19.21 7.86
C LEU A 542 -40.54 20.06 7.07
N VAL A 543 -41.39 20.78 7.80
CA VAL A 543 -42.44 21.63 7.21
C VAL A 543 -41.98 23.07 6.98
N ASN A 544 -40.94 23.52 7.69
CA ASN A 544 -40.36 24.84 7.51
C ASN A 544 -38.97 24.73 6.86
N LEU A 545 -38.85 25.25 5.65
CA LEU A 545 -37.62 25.21 4.86
C LEU A 545 -36.71 26.43 5.10
N GLY A 546 -37.22 27.53 5.68
CA GLY A 546 -36.44 28.72 6.03
C GLY A 546 -35.49 29.20 4.89
N PRO A 547 -34.17 29.34 5.15
CA PRO A 547 -33.20 29.70 4.13
C PRO A 547 -33.17 28.76 2.92
N LEU A 548 -33.47 27.47 3.06
CA LEU A 548 -33.45 26.51 1.94
C LEU A 548 -34.46 26.85 0.84
N ALA A 549 -35.55 27.56 1.18
CA ALA A 549 -36.55 28.00 0.22
C ALA A 549 -36.41 29.48 -0.17
N THR A 550 -35.81 30.30 0.70
CA THR A 550 -35.71 31.75 0.49
C THR A 550 -34.40 32.19 -0.16
N VAL A 551 -33.32 31.44 -0.02
CA VAL A 551 -32.01 31.76 -0.61
C VAL A 551 -31.93 31.48 -2.11
N PRO A 552 -32.42 30.33 -2.64
CA PRO A 552 -32.18 29.98 -4.04
C PRO A 552 -32.81 30.98 -5.02
N THR A 553 -32.00 31.51 -5.94
CA THR A 553 -32.47 32.29 -7.10
C THR A 553 -32.43 31.48 -8.40
N SER A 554 -31.52 30.53 -8.50
CA SER A 554 -31.38 29.61 -9.63
C SER A 554 -31.04 28.23 -9.08
N LEU A 555 -31.75 27.19 -9.53
CA LEU A 555 -31.49 25.80 -9.15
C LEU A 555 -31.27 24.93 -10.39
N LYS A 556 -30.23 24.09 -10.39
CA LYS A 556 -30.14 23.01 -11.37
C LYS A 556 -31.17 21.91 -11.11
N PHE A 557 -31.50 21.72 -9.84
CA PHE A 557 -32.36 20.62 -9.43
C PHE A 557 -33.12 20.97 -8.15
N LEU A 558 -34.44 20.91 -8.21
CA LEU A 558 -35.35 21.02 -7.07
C LEU A 558 -36.23 19.77 -7.03
N HIS A 559 -35.98 18.87 -6.08
CA HIS A 559 -36.78 17.67 -5.87
C HIS A 559 -37.32 17.65 -4.45
N LEU A 560 -38.64 17.73 -4.30
CA LEU A 560 -39.33 17.64 -3.03
C LEU A 560 -40.34 16.50 -3.07
N ALA A 561 -40.07 15.44 -2.32
CA ALA A 561 -40.90 14.24 -2.31
C ALA A 561 -41.22 13.74 -0.90
N ASN A 562 -42.44 13.22 -0.74
CA ASN A 562 -42.90 12.62 0.51
C ASN A 562 -42.77 13.56 1.73
N LEU A 563 -43.05 14.84 1.54
CA LEU A 563 -43.13 15.84 2.61
C LEU A 563 -44.57 15.92 3.14
N ALA A 564 -44.72 16.30 4.41
CA ALA A 564 -46.04 16.58 5.01
C ALA A 564 -46.32 18.09 5.12
N ALA A 565 -45.60 18.93 4.34
CA ALA A 565 -45.83 20.37 4.30
C ALA A 565 -47.15 20.68 3.59
N GLU A 566 -48.00 21.48 4.23
CA GLU A 566 -49.25 21.96 3.62
C GLU A 566 -49.00 23.06 2.58
N SER A 567 -47.93 23.84 2.77
CA SER A 567 -47.55 24.93 1.87
C SER A 567 -46.05 24.93 1.60
N LEU A 568 -45.69 25.07 0.33
CA LEU A 568 -44.31 25.27 -0.12
C LEU A 568 -44.19 26.61 -0.85
N VAL A 569 -43.28 27.47 -0.39
CA VAL A 569 -43.11 28.83 -0.91
C VAL A 569 -41.63 29.10 -1.18
N PHE A 570 -41.28 29.36 -2.44
CA PHE A 570 -39.93 29.70 -2.89
C PHE A 570 -39.94 31.12 -3.48
N PRO A 571 -39.86 32.16 -2.64
CA PRO A 571 -40.14 33.54 -3.06
C PRO A 571 -39.12 34.12 -4.04
N ASN A 572 -37.87 33.68 -3.95
CA ASN A 572 -36.76 34.28 -4.70
C ASN A 572 -36.30 33.42 -5.90
N LEU A 573 -36.87 32.22 -6.09
CA LEU A 573 -36.49 31.34 -7.19
C LEU A 573 -36.95 31.91 -8.53
N VAL A 574 -36.00 32.25 -9.40
CA VAL A 574 -36.22 32.85 -10.72
C VAL A 574 -36.20 31.79 -11.82
N GLU A 575 -35.29 30.83 -11.72
CA GLU A 575 -35.17 29.77 -12.70
C GLU A 575 -34.80 28.42 -12.07
N THR A 576 -35.22 27.33 -12.71
CA THR A 576 -34.74 25.99 -12.35
C THR A 576 -34.68 25.08 -13.56
N ASP A 577 -33.62 24.27 -13.69
CA ASP A 577 -33.55 23.31 -14.81
C ASP A 577 -34.55 22.18 -14.60
N ASN A 578 -34.59 21.60 -13.39
CA ASN A 578 -35.48 20.49 -13.08
C ASN A 578 -36.28 20.79 -11.81
N LEU A 579 -37.60 20.81 -11.93
CA LEU A 579 -38.54 20.92 -10.82
C LEU A 579 -39.35 19.63 -10.71
N TYR A 580 -39.17 18.89 -9.62
CA TYR A 580 -39.90 17.65 -9.37
C TYR A 580 -40.57 17.69 -7.99
N LEU A 581 -41.90 17.64 -7.98
CA LEU A 581 -42.69 17.46 -6.76
C LEU A 581 -43.43 16.13 -6.86
N SER A 582 -43.26 15.25 -5.89
CA SER A 582 -43.96 13.97 -5.91
C SER A 582 -44.43 13.49 -4.54
N SER A 583 -45.60 12.85 -4.50
CA SER A 583 -46.10 12.18 -3.29
C SER A 583 -46.22 13.10 -2.06
N ASN A 584 -46.45 14.40 -2.26
CA ASN A 584 -46.69 15.37 -1.20
C ASN A 584 -48.19 15.44 -0.92
N TYR A 585 -48.73 14.44 -0.23
CA TYR A 585 -50.17 14.25 -0.06
C TYR A 585 -50.89 15.33 0.75
N ALA A 586 -50.17 16.05 1.62
CA ALA A 586 -50.74 17.13 2.43
C ALA A 586 -50.68 18.51 1.74
N LEU A 587 -50.03 18.61 0.58
CA LEU A 587 -49.71 19.87 -0.07
C LEU A 587 -50.96 20.50 -0.69
N THR A 588 -51.43 21.61 -0.11
CA THR A 588 -52.59 22.37 -0.60
C THR A 588 -52.18 23.65 -1.31
N ASN A 589 -50.96 24.14 -1.07
CA ASN A 589 -50.46 25.39 -1.64
C ASN A 589 -49.01 25.29 -2.12
N ILE A 590 -48.76 25.73 -3.36
CA ILE A 590 -47.41 25.97 -3.87
C ILE A 590 -47.31 27.41 -4.39
N SER A 591 -46.18 28.08 -4.11
CA SER A 591 -45.96 29.45 -4.58
C SER A 591 -44.51 29.67 -5.02
N PHE A 592 -44.39 30.09 -6.28
CA PHE A 592 -43.15 30.52 -6.91
C PHE A 592 -43.42 31.89 -7.57
N PRO A 593 -43.35 33.01 -6.81
CA PRO A 593 -43.75 34.33 -7.32
C PRO A 593 -42.75 34.90 -8.34
N SER A 594 -41.45 34.63 -8.17
CA SER A 594 -40.38 35.14 -9.04
C SER A 594 -40.01 34.21 -10.19
N LEU A 595 -40.58 33.00 -10.23
CA LEU A 595 -40.18 31.96 -11.19
C LEU A 595 -40.60 32.30 -12.60
N ALA A 596 -39.62 32.47 -13.48
CA ALA A 596 -39.78 32.87 -14.87
C ALA A 596 -39.36 31.77 -15.86
N ARG A 597 -38.52 30.81 -15.46
CA ARG A 597 -38.02 29.75 -16.36
C ARG A 597 -37.97 28.40 -15.65
N VAL A 598 -38.47 27.38 -16.33
CA VAL A 598 -38.31 25.97 -15.92
C VAL A 598 -37.94 25.16 -17.15
N SER A 599 -36.84 24.41 -17.15
CA SER A 599 -36.52 23.56 -18.33
C SER A 599 -37.42 22.31 -18.36
N THR A 600 -37.51 21.59 -17.24
CA THR A 600 -38.40 20.43 -17.05
C THR A 600 -39.11 20.58 -15.71
N GLY A 601 -40.45 20.57 -15.70
CA GLY A 601 -41.24 20.64 -14.48
C GLY A 601 -42.27 19.50 -14.43
N ASN A 602 -42.32 18.77 -13.32
CA ASN A 602 -43.29 17.69 -13.13
C ASN A 602 -43.81 17.62 -11.69
N ILE A 603 -45.13 17.58 -11.55
CA ILE A 603 -45.85 17.44 -10.28
C ILE A 603 -46.74 16.20 -10.33
N GLU A 604 -46.43 15.22 -9.49
CA GLU A 604 -47.11 13.93 -9.45
C GLU A 604 -47.61 13.62 -8.03
N TYR A 605 -48.71 12.86 -7.94
CA TYR A 605 -49.19 12.33 -6.65
C TYR A 605 -49.36 13.37 -5.52
N CYS A 606 -49.85 14.58 -5.86
CA CYS A 606 -50.18 15.65 -4.92
C CYS A 606 -51.70 15.98 -5.00
N PRO A 607 -52.59 15.10 -4.48
CA PRO A 607 -54.03 15.16 -4.75
C PRO A 607 -54.74 16.39 -4.18
N GLU A 608 -54.25 16.95 -3.06
CA GLU A 608 -54.85 18.11 -2.39
C GLU A 608 -54.45 19.45 -3.02
N LEU A 609 -53.54 19.44 -4.00
CA LEU A 609 -53.05 20.66 -4.65
C LEU A 609 -54.02 21.10 -5.77
N PRO A 610 -54.62 22.31 -5.70
CA PRO A 610 -55.53 22.79 -6.74
C PRO A 610 -54.81 23.03 -8.06
N SER A 611 -55.47 22.68 -9.19
CA SER A 611 -54.87 22.89 -10.52
C SER A 611 -54.54 24.35 -10.82
N CYS A 612 -55.35 25.29 -10.32
CA CYS A 612 -55.15 26.74 -10.52
C CYS A 612 -53.86 27.26 -9.88
N SER A 613 -53.35 26.60 -8.83
CA SER A 613 -52.06 26.96 -8.24
C SER A 613 -50.93 26.73 -9.26
N VAL A 614 -51.00 25.62 -10.01
CA VAL A 614 -50.04 25.27 -11.06
C VAL A 614 -50.27 26.12 -12.31
N ASP A 615 -51.52 26.33 -12.72
CA ASP A 615 -51.86 27.19 -13.88
C ASP A 615 -51.39 28.64 -13.66
N ALA A 616 -51.54 29.17 -12.44
CA ALA A 616 -51.07 30.50 -12.09
C ALA A 616 -49.54 30.63 -12.22
N ILE A 617 -48.78 29.57 -11.93
CA ILE A 617 -47.33 29.56 -12.13
C ILE A 617 -47.01 29.49 -13.64
N ASN A 618 -47.62 28.54 -14.36
CA ASN A 618 -47.39 28.35 -15.79
C ASN A 618 -47.71 29.60 -16.63
N THR A 619 -48.73 30.39 -16.26
CA THR A 619 -49.06 31.65 -16.95
C THR A 619 -48.01 32.76 -16.79
N ARG A 620 -47.13 32.67 -15.78
CA ARG A 620 -46.03 33.62 -15.56
C ARG A 620 -44.71 33.17 -16.17
N LEU A 621 -44.58 31.89 -16.56
CA LEU A 621 -43.36 31.37 -17.15
C LEU A 621 -43.10 32.01 -18.52
N THR A 622 -41.87 32.46 -18.73
CA THR A 622 -41.35 32.95 -20.00
C THR A 622 -40.72 31.83 -20.85
N SER A 623 -40.36 30.70 -20.22
CA SER A 623 -39.80 29.53 -20.88
C SER A 623 -40.11 28.24 -20.10
N GLY A 624 -40.42 27.20 -20.87
CA GLY A 624 -40.82 25.85 -20.44
C GLY A 624 -42.17 25.79 -19.71
N ARG A 625 -42.45 24.65 -19.08
CA ARG A 625 -43.75 24.32 -18.50
C ARG A 625 -43.61 23.33 -17.35
N ILE A 626 -44.51 23.42 -16.39
CA ILE A 626 -44.72 22.42 -15.35
C ILE A 626 -45.90 21.54 -15.76
N ASP A 627 -45.64 20.24 -15.93
CA ASP A 627 -46.66 19.22 -16.15
C ASP A 627 -47.19 18.68 -14.82
N TRP A 628 -48.46 18.28 -14.77
CA TRP A 628 -49.11 17.75 -13.55
C TRP A 628 -50.17 16.68 -13.86
N TYR A 629 -50.29 15.67 -12.99
CA TYR A 629 -51.03 14.43 -13.32
C TYR A 629 -52.18 13.99 -12.36
N ALA A 630 -52.57 14.76 -11.34
CA ALA A 630 -53.70 14.44 -10.43
C ALA A 630 -54.23 15.69 -9.68
N LEU A 631 -55.41 15.73 -9.04
CA LEU A 631 -56.80 15.70 -9.55
C LEU A 631 -57.70 16.48 -8.56
N GLY A 632 -57.86 17.79 -8.79
CA GLY A 632 -58.80 18.68 -8.08
C GLY A 632 -59.11 19.88 -8.97
N ARG A 633 -60.32 19.97 -9.52
CA ARG A 633 -60.73 21.13 -10.32
C ARG A 633 -60.96 22.30 -9.37
N CYS A 634 -60.47 23.47 -9.75
CA CYS A 634 -60.82 24.69 -9.02
C CYS A 634 -62.34 24.86 -9.05
N THR A 635 -62.97 24.82 -7.89
CA THR A 635 -64.35 25.28 -7.74
C THR A 635 -64.33 26.81 -7.81
N PRO A 636 -65.21 27.43 -8.63
CA PRO A 636 -65.20 28.87 -8.89
C PRO A 636 -65.38 29.74 -7.63
#